data_AF-A0AAI9PBW1-F1
#
_entry.id   AF-A0AAI9PBW1-F1
#
_cell.length_a   1.000
_cell.length_b   1.000
_cell.length_c   1.000
_cell.angle_alpha   90.00
_cell.angle_beta   90.00
_cell.angle_gamma   90.00
#
_symmetry.space_group_name_H-M   'P 1'
#
loop_
_entity.id
_entity.type
_entity.pdbx_description
1 polymer ?
#
loop_
_entity_poly.entity_id
_entity_poly.type
_entity_poly.pdbx_seq_one_letter_code
_entity_poly.pdbx_strand_id
1 'polypeptide(L)'
;MQQPLEQAVAETILQRFESFYSRFLEITQGSKSRFENSDWLGVQLAGRERIRLYDHHVGATTAQIKQMMGEQLPTQALLKQVKGAFSDLLPRCENFEVAESFFNSVYRRIFRHRNIRDENLYIHPFVSRGDKPDLGSLLRIYRTDLSHLPQTLSQLLGDYSFTLPFEDKQRDIMDIHRHLAESGPAILHEEPFAIELLREVFYRNKGAYLVGLIRVKGEVYPFILPLLSTGQSIYVDTVIFEPELASIVFGFARAYFMVYAPVPALFVAFLRQIMPRAYSGEVEQ
;
A
#
# COMPACT_ATOMS: atom_id res chain seq x y z
N MET A 1 36.22 -20.27 -4.91
CA MET A 1 36.02 -19.54 -6.18
C MET A 1 35.52 -18.16 -5.82
N GLN A 2 36.14 -17.09 -6.33
CA GLN A 2 35.60 -15.73 -6.18
C GLN A 2 34.26 -15.66 -6.91
N GLN A 3 33.24 -15.08 -6.26
CA GLN A 3 31.94 -14.85 -6.86
C GLN A 3 32.08 -13.88 -8.06
N PRO A 4 31.41 -14.12 -9.19
CA PRO A 4 31.41 -13.19 -10.32
C PRO A 4 30.91 -11.80 -9.90
N LEU A 5 31.52 -10.74 -10.45
CA LEU A 5 31.20 -9.36 -10.08
C LEU A 5 29.72 -9.03 -10.34
N GLU A 6 29.17 -9.51 -11.44
CA GLU A 6 27.77 -9.32 -11.83
C GLU A 6 26.80 -9.87 -10.78
N GLN A 7 27.12 -11.04 -10.23
CA GLN A 7 26.33 -11.71 -9.21
C GLN A 7 26.41 -10.95 -7.88
N ALA A 8 27.63 -10.55 -7.50
CA ALA A 8 27.85 -9.77 -6.28
C ALA A 8 27.11 -8.41 -6.32
N VAL A 9 27.09 -7.74 -7.48
CA VAL A 9 26.36 -6.49 -7.67
C VAL A 9 24.84 -6.72 -7.61
N ALA A 10 24.31 -7.75 -8.29
CA ALA A 10 22.88 -8.07 -8.26
C ALA A 10 22.39 -8.38 -6.83
N GLU A 11 23.10 -9.22 -6.10
CA GLU A 11 22.79 -9.54 -4.71
C GLU A 11 22.87 -8.32 -3.81
N THR A 12 23.85 -7.43 -4.03
CA THR A 12 23.96 -6.16 -3.30
C THR A 12 22.75 -5.26 -3.56
N ILE A 13 22.28 -5.14 -4.81
CA ILE A 13 21.08 -4.35 -5.13
C ILE A 13 19.86 -4.92 -4.41
N LEU A 14 19.67 -6.24 -4.46
CA LEU A 14 18.52 -6.89 -3.82
C LEU A 14 18.56 -6.72 -2.30
N GLN A 15 19.70 -6.98 -1.66
CA GLN A 15 19.86 -6.80 -0.21
C GLN A 15 19.58 -5.35 0.21
N ARG A 16 20.02 -4.36 -0.59
CA ARG A 16 19.75 -2.95 -0.29
C ARG A 16 18.29 -2.57 -0.49
N PHE A 17 17.62 -3.18 -1.47
CA PHE A 17 16.18 -3.06 -1.65
C PHE A 17 15.41 -3.67 -0.46
N GLU A 18 15.76 -4.88 -0.03
CA GLU A 18 15.14 -5.53 1.13
C GLU A 18 15.31 -4.70 2.40
N SER A 19 16.51 -4.14 2.62
CA SER A 19 16.79 -3.22 3.73
C SER A 19 15.95 -1.93 3.64
N PHE A 20 15.83 -1.34 2.45
CA PHE A 20 14.95 -0.19 2.22
C PHE A 20 13.50 -0.54 2.59
N TYR A 21 13.01 -1.67 2.09
CA TYR A 21 11.62 -2.04 2.21
C TYR A 21 11.25 -2.42 3.64
N SER A 22 12.14 -3.13 4.34
CA SER A 22 12.00 -3.39 5.78
C SER A 22 11.87 -2.08 6.56
N ARG A 23 12.74 -1.10 6.28
CA ARG A 23 12.67 0.20 6.97
C ARG A 23 11.40 0.98 6.62
N PHE A 24 10.92 0.88 5.38
CA PHE A 24 9.66 1.46 4.96
C PHE A 24 8.48 0.88 5.75
N LEU A 25 8.44 -0.44 5.92
CA LEU A 25 7.42 -1.13 6.70
C LEU A 25 7.49 -0.80 8.19
N GLU A 26 8.69 -0.70 8.78
CA GLU A 26 8.86 -0.27 10.18
C GLU A 26 8.27 1.11 10.43
N ILE A 27 8.53 2.06 9.53
CA ILE A 27 7.96 3.41 9.63
C ILE A 27 6.44 3.33 9.57
N THR A 28 5.85 2.58 8.64
CA THR A 28 4.39 2.49 8.51
C THR A 28 3.72 1.72 9.66
N GLN A 29 4.37 0.71 10.22
CA GLN A 29 3.87 -0.05 11.37
C GLN A 29 3.66 0.83 12.61
N GLY A 30 4.51 1.86 12.79
CA GLY A 30 4.36 2.83 13.88
C GLY A 30 3.13 3.76 13.78
N SER A 31 2.37 3.72 12.69
CA SER A 31 1.28 4.67 12.43
C SER A 31 0.12 4.54 13.40
N LYS A 32 -0.23 3.30 13.77
CA LYS A 32 -1.27 3.03 14.79
C LYS A 32 -0.94 3.72 16.11
N SER A 33 0.27 3.48 16.62
CA SER A 33 0.73 4.07 17.89
C SER A 33 0.71 5.60 17.85
N ARG A 34 1.18 6.21 16.75
CA ARG A 34 1.13 7.67 16.60
C ARG A 34 -0.29 8.22 16.57
N PHE A 35 -1.21 7.53 15.89
CA PHE A 35 -2.63 7.89 15.86
C PHE A 35 -3.28 7.77 17.26
N GLU A 36 -3.06 6.64 17.95
CA GLU A 36 -3.64 6.38 19.27
C GLU A 36 -3.10 7.34 20.35
N ASN A 37 -1.85 7.78 20.23
CA ASN A 37 -1.26 8.78 21.13
C ASN A 37 -1.48 10.23 20.70
N SER A 38 -2.22 10.46 19.60
CA SER A 38 -2.38 11.80 19.00
C SER A 38 -1.06 12.53 18.71
N ASP A 39 -0.01 11.78 18.40
CA ASP A 39 1.32 12.29 18.06
C ASP A 39 1.35 12.78 16.61
N TRP A 40 0.65 13.89 16.36
CA TRP A 40 0.51 14.46 15.02
C TRP A 40 1.83 14.99 14.47
N LEU A 41 2.72 15.47 15.36
CA LEU A 41 4.07 15.86 14.97
C LEU A 41 4.86 14.62 14.51
N GLY A 42 4.80 13.52 15.25
CA GLY A 42 5.40 12.25 14.85
C GLY A 42 4.86 11.73 13.53
N VAL A 43 3.55 11.88 13.26
CA VAL A 43 2.97 11.51 11.95
C VAL A 43 3.62 12.31 10.82
N GLN A 44 3.76 13.63 10.98
CA GLN A 44 4.41 14.48 9.97
C GLN A 44 5.90 14.14 9.78
N LEU A 45 6.62 13.90 10.89
CA LEU A 45 8.03 13.52 10.86
C LEU A 45 8.24 12.18 10.15
N ALA A 46 7.43 11.17 10.48
CA ALA A 46 7.44 9.86 9.84
C ALA A 46 7.11 9.95 8.34
N GLY A 47 6.17 10.82 7.96
CA GLY A 47 5.83 11.05 6.56
C GLY A 47 7.02 11.60 5.77
N ARG A 48 7.72 12.59 6.35
CA ARG A 48 8.93 13.16 5.75
C ARG A 48 10.08 12.17 5.68
N GLU A 49 10.26 11.33 6.71
CA GLU A 49 11.27 10.26 6.72
C GLU A 49 10.99 9.26 5.59
N ARG A 50 9.75 8.77 5.48
CA ARG A 50 9.33 7.81 4.44
C ARG A 50 9.56 8.33 3.02
N ILE A 51 9.25 9.61 2.75
CA ILE A 51 9.48 10.23 1.43
C ILE A 51 10.97 10.23 1.06
N ARG A 52 11.86 10.51 2.02
CA ARG A 52 13.32 10.59 1.76
C ARG A 52 13.99 9.22 1.73
N LEU A 53 13.34 8.20 2.27
CA LEU A 53 13.93 6.87 2.48
C LEU A 53 14.37 6.22 1.17
N TYR A 54 13.52 6.29 0.14
CA TYR A 54 13.82 5.68 -1.16
C TYR A 54 15.09 6.26 -1.80
N ASP A 55 15.14 7.58 -1.95
CA ASP A 55 16.29 8.28 -2.53
C ASP A 55 17.58 8.06 -1.74
N HIS A 56 17.47 8.00 -0.40
CA HIS A 56 18.61 7.70 0.47
C HIS A 56 19.19 6.31 0.16
N HIS A 57 18.35 5.27 0.14
CA HIS A 57 18.79 3.91 -0.14
C HIS A 57 19.31 3.74 -1.57
N VAL A 58 18.65 4.33 -2.57
CA VAL A 58 19.14 4.33 -3.96
C VAL A 58 20.51 5.01 -4.05
N GLY A 59 20.69 6.16 -3.39
CA GLY A 59 21.95 6.88 -3.36
C GLY A 59 23.09 6.08 -2.71
N ALA A 60 22.84 5.49 -1.54
CA ALA A 60 23.81 4.66 -0.82
C ALA A 60 24.20 3.42 -1.64
N THR A 61 23.21 2.75 -2.24
CA THR A 61 23.43 1.58 -3.11
C THR A 61 24.27 1.94 -4.34
N THR A 62 23.96 3.08 -4.97
CA THR A 62 24.72 3.60 -6.11
C THR A 62 26.19 3.84 -5.74
N ALA A 63 26.46 4.42 -4.57
CA ALA A 63 27.82 4.67 -4.12
C ALA A 63 28.60 3.37 -3.87
N GLN A 64 27.97 2.39 -3.23
CA GLN A 64 28.57 1.08 -2.97
C GLN A 64 28.90 0.34 -4.27
N ILE A 65 27.97 0.31 -5.23
CA ILE A 65 28.19 -0.39 -6.51
C ILE A 65 29.32 0.28 -7.30
N LYS A 66 29.41 1.61 -7.29
CA LYS A 66 30.55 2.31 -7.92
C LYS A 66 31.89 1.91 -7.30
N GLN A 67 31.95 1.71 -5.98
CA GLN A 67 33.17 1.22 -5.33
C GLN A 67 33.50 -0.22 -5.74
N MET A 68 32.48 -1.09 -5.87
CA MET A 68 32.67 -2.48 -6.31
C MET A 68 33.17 -2.60 -7.76
N MET A 69 32.69 -1.72 -8.64
CA MET A 69 33.04 -1.74 -10.07
C MET A 69 34.36 -0.99 -10.38
N GLY A 70 34.86 -0.20 -9.44
CA GLY A 70 36.07 0.62 -9.61
C GLY A 70 35.83 1.92 -10.39
N GLU A 71 36.91 2.61 -10.75
CA GLU A 71 36.85 3.93 -11.42
C GLU A 71 36.48 3.86 -12.91
N GLN A 72 36.51 2.67 -13.51
CA GLN A 72 36.17 2.50 -14.92
C GLN A 72 34.65 2.46 -15.13
N LEU A 73 34.19 3.13 -16.18
CA LEU A 73 32.78 3.07 -16.59
C LEU A 73 32.42 1.62 -16.95
N PRO A 74 31.35 1.05 -16.36
CA PRO A 74 30.91 -0.30 -16.67
C PRO A 74 30.64 -0.50 -18.16
N THR A 75 31.08 -1.62 -18.72
CA THR A 75 30.73 -1.99 -20.09
C THR A 75 29.26 -2.37 -20.20
N GLN A 76 28.65 -2.19 -21.38
CA GLN A 76 27.27 -2.63 -21.64
C GLN A 76 27.08 -4.14 -21.38
N ALA A 77 28.10 -4.96 -21.68
CA ALA A 77 28.07 -6.39 -21.43
C ALA A 77 27.91 -6.74 -19.94
N LEU A 78 28.71 -6.09 -19.07
CA LEU A 78 28.62 -6.29 -17.62
C LEU A 78 27.25 -5.90 -17.08
N LEU A 79 26.64 -4.85 -17.62
CA LEU A 79 25.32 -4.38 -17.17
C LEU A 79 24.20 -5.34 -17.53
N LYS A 80 24.25 -5.89 -18.74
CA LYS A 80 23.33 -6.94 -19.16
C LYS A 80 23.48 -8.18 -18.28
N GLN A 81 24.71 -8.54 -17.91
CA GLN A 81 25.00 -9.64 -16.99
C GLN A 81 24.44 -9.37 -15.58
N VAL A 82 24.62 -8.16 -15.04
CA VAL A 82 24.05 -7.74 -13.75
C VAL A 82 22.52 -7.82 -13.77
N LYS A 83 21.86 -7.33 -14.83
CA LYS A 83 20.40 -7.44 -14.96
C LYS A 83 19.96 -8.91 -15.03
N GLY A 84 20.67 -9.74 -15.78
CA GLY A 84 20.42 -11.19 -15.84
C GLY A 84 20.50 -11.84 -14.47
N ALA A 85 21.61 -11.61 -13.74
CA ALA A 85 21.79 -12.11 -12.38
C ALA A 85 20.73 -11.60 -11.41
N PHE A 86 20.30 -10.33 -11.53
CA PHE A 86 19.21 -9.78 -10.71
C PHE A 86 17.86 -10.42 -11.04
N SER A 87 17.56 -10.60 -12.33
CA SER A 87 16.37 -11.30 -12.80
C SER A 87 16.27 -12.72 -12.24
N ASP A 88 17.38 -13.45 -12.11
CA ASP A 88 17.40 -14.80 -11.54
C ASP A 88 17.02 -14.82 -10.05
N LEU A 89 17.13 -13.69 -9.34
CA LEU A 89 16.76 -13.55 -7.93
C LEU A 89 15.27 -13.19 -7.73
N LEU A 90 14.67 -12.49 -8.69
CA LEU A 90 13.31 -11.94 -8.58
C LEU A 90 12.19 -12.96 -8.27
N PRO A 91 12.21 -14.20 -8.79
CA PRO A 91 11.16 -15.18 -8.47
C PRO A 91 11.02 -15.52 -6.98
N ARG A 92 12.04 -15.22 -6.16
CA ARG A 92 12.03 -15.43 -4.71
C ARG A 92 11.65 -14.16 -3.92
N CYS A 93 11.50 -13.03 -4.60
CA CYS A 93 11.21 -11.73 -4.03
C CYS A 93 9.69 -11.51 -4.04
N GLU A 94 9.05 -11.45 -2.87
CA GLU A 94 7.58 -11.31 -2.79
C GLU A 94 7.06 -10.00 -3.40
N ASN A 95 7.84 -8.93 -3.35
CA ASN A 95 7.52 -7.58 -3.85
C ASN A 95 8.41 -7.19 -5.05
N PHE A 96 8.62 -8.14 -5.96
CA PHE A 96 9.48 -8.00 -7.14
C PHE A 96 9.17 -6.74 -7.97
N GLU A 97 7.91 -6.28 -8.02
CA GLU A 97 7.52 -5.08 -8.78
C GLU A 97 8.25 -3.82 -8.27
N VAL A 98 8.44 -3.72 -6.95
CA VAL A 98 9.18 -2.62 -6.32
C VAL A 98 10.69 -2.85 -6.44
N ALA A 99 11.14 -4.10 -6.39
CA ALA A 99 12.55 -4.46 -6.58
C ALA A 99 13.05 -4.07 -7.98
N GLU A 100 12.26 -4.32 -9.02
CA GLU A 100 12.54 -3.89 -10.39
C GLU A 100 12.65 -2.36 -10.50
N SER A 101 11.75 -1.63 -9.85
CA SER A 101 11.76 -0.16 -9.80
C SER A 101 13.00 0.38 -9.08
N PHE A 102 13.39 -0.27 -7.98
CA PHE A 102 14.61 0.05 -7.23
C PHE A 102 15.87 -0.19 -8.07
N PHE A 103 15.95 -1.33 -8.75
CA PHE A 103 17.00 -1.64 -9.71
C PHE A 103 17.10 -0.56 -10.79
N ASN A 104 15.97 -0.21 -11.41
CA ASN A 104 15.90 0.82 -12.45
C ASN A 104 16.44 2.17 -11.94
N SER A 105 16.13 2.52 -10.69
CA SER A 105 16.54 3.78 -10.07
C SER A 105 18.05 3.82 -9.81
N VAL A 106 18.61 2.72 -9.29
CA VAL A 106 20.06 2.55 -9.10
C VAL A 106 20.77 2.61 -10.45
N TYR A 107 20.29 1.86 -11.44
CA TYR A 107 20.85 1.86 -12.79
C TYR A 107 20.90 3.27 -13.38
N ARG A 108 19.76 3.99 -13.40
CA ARG A 108 19.69 5.35 -13.96
C ARG A 108 20.68 6.31 -13.30
N ARG A 109 20.92 6.17 -12.00
CA ARG A 109 21.82 7.03 -11.22
C ARG A 109 23.30 6.71 -11.45
N ILE A 110 23.64 5.46 -11.73
CA ILE A 110 25.01 5.08 -12.15
C ILE A 110 25.31 5.68 -13.54
N PHE A 111 24.35 5.63 -14.47
CA PHE A 111 24.58 6.00 -15.89
C PHE A 111 24.14 7.41 -16.27
N ARG A 112 23.77 8.26 -15.31
CA ARG A 112 23.29 9.64 -15.53
C ARG A 112 22.24 9.73 -16.66
N HIS A 113 21.28 8.80 -16.66
CA HIS A 113 20.22 8.70 -17.66
C HIS A 113 20.66 8.44 -19.13
N ARG A 114 21.92 8.02 -19.38
CA ARG A 114 22.38 7.59 -20.71
C ARG A 114 22.08 6.09 -20.92
N ASN A 115 21.85 5.67 -22.18
CA ASN A 115 21.60 4.27 -22.58
C ASN A 115 20.38 3.60 -21.90
N ILE A 116 19.26 4.31 -21.79
CA ILE A 116 17.96 3.73 -21.40
C ILE A 116 17.47 2.83 -22.54
N ARG A 117 17.72 1.53 -22.44
CA ARG A 117 17.25 0.49 -23.37
C ARG A 117 16.64 -0.66 -22.58
N ASP A 118 15.64 -1.32 -23.14
CA ASP A 118 14.92 -2.46 -22.54
C ASP A 118 15.87 -3.58 -22.09
N GLU A 119 16.96 -3.79 -22.82
CA GLU A 119 17.98 -4.78 -22.46
C GLU A 119 18.64 -4.52 -21.10
N ASN A 120 18.57 -3.29 -20.59
CA ASN A 120 19.26 -2.85 -19.39
C ASN A 120 18.34 -2.45 -18.22
N LEU A 121 17.04 -2.24 -18.47
CA LEU A 121 16.07 -1.79 -17.49
C LEU A 121 14.79 -2.64 -17.58
N TYR A 122 14.02 -2.69 -16.50
CA TYR A 122 12.68 -3.28 -16.50
C TYR A 122 11.67 -2.23 -16.98
N ILE A 123 11.35 -2.23 -18.27
CA ILE A 123 10.24 -1.43 -18.83
C ILE A 123 8.93 -2.19 -18.70
N HIS A 124 9.01 -3.50 -18.89
CA HIS A 124 7.93 -4.44 -18.63
C HIS A 124 8.30 -5.32 -17.42
N PRO A 125 7.31 -5.72 -16.61
CA PRO A 125 7.55 -6.64 -15.50
C PRO A 125 8.23 -7.91 -15.99
N PHE A 126 9.30 -8.33 -15.31
CA PHE A 126 9.97 -9.59 -15.61
C PHE A 126 9.18 -10.77 -15.03
N VAL A 127 8.65 -10.59 -13.82
CA VAL A 127 7.71 -11.52 -13.18
C VAL A 127 6.30 -10.93 -13.24
N SER A 128 5.29 -11.78 -13.39
CA SER A 128 3.88 -11.37 -13.37
C SER A 128 3.12 -12.12 -12.27
N ARG A 129 2.26 -11.38 -11.55
CA ARG A 129 1.38 -11.92 -10.51
C ARG A 129 0.04 -12.44 -11.06
N GLY A 130 -0.12 -12.47 -12.38
CA GLY A 130 -1.40 -12.77 -13.04
C GLY A 130 -2.44 -11.67 -12.84
N ASP A 131 -3.54 -11.74 -13.60
CA ASP A 131 -4.54 -10.66 -13.63
C ASP A 131 -5.48 -10.67 -12.40
N LYS A 132 -5.55 -11.80 -11.68
CA LYS A 132 -6.42 -12.01 -10.53
C LYS A 132 -5.63 -12.62 -9.38
N PRO A 133 -4.84 -11.81 -8.65
CA PRO A 133 -4.14 -12.31 -7.47
C PRO A 133 -5.13 -12.73 -6.39
N ASP A 134 -4.76 -13.71 -5.56
CA ASP A 134 -5.52 -14.08 -4.38
C ASP A 134 -5.42 -12.97 -3.32
N LEU A 135 -6.57 -12.40 -2.95
CA LEU A 135 -6.69 -11.33 -1.96
C LEU A 135 -7.21 -11.84 -0.61
N GLY A 136 -7.54 -13.13 -0.49
CA GLY A 136 -8.23 -13.67 0.69
C GLY A 136 -7.48 -13.44 2.01
N SER A 137 -6.15 -13.49 1.98
CA SER A 137 -5.30 -13.23 3.15
C SER A 137 -5.34 -11.77 3.61
N LEU A 138 -5.63 -10.82 2.72
CA LEU A 138 -5.71 -9.39 3.04
C LEU A 138 -7.05 -8.98 3.63
N LEU A 139 -8.09 -9.80 3.49
CA LEU A 139 -9.47 -9.38 3.72
C LEU A 139 -10.08 -9.97 5.00
N ARG A 140 -10.95 -9.17 5.60
CA ARG A 140 -12.00 -9.58 6.54
C ARG A 140 -13.33 -9.48 5.80
N ILE A 141 -14.12 -10.56 5.82
CA ILE A 141 -15.36 -10.65 5.08
C ILE A 141 -16.51 -10.84 6.06
N TYR A 142 -17.47 -9.91 6.01
CA TYR A 142 -18.67 -9.93 6.85
C TYR A 142 -19.89 -10.03 5.94
N ARG A 143 -20.72 -11.06 6.13
CA ARG A 143 -21.98 -11.23 5.38
C ARG A 143 -23.13 -10.69 6.21
N THR A 144 -23.97 -9.87 5.60
CA THR A 144 -25.06 -9.19 6.30
C THR A 144 -26.17 -8.75 5.34
N ASP A 145 -27.19 -8.12 5.88
CA ASP A 145 -28.24 -7.38 5.18
C ASP A 145 -28.48 -6.07 5.95
N LEU A 146 -29.34 -5.17 5.45
CA LEU A 146 -29.57 -3.89 6.13
C LEU A 146 -30.11 -4.08 7.56
N SER A 147 -30.96 -5.09 7.81
CA SER A 147 -31.56 -5.31 9.14
C SER A 147 -30.55 -5.79 10.19
N HIS A 148 -29.53 -6.56 9.77
CA HIS A 148 -28.46 -7.08 10.63
C HIS A 148 -27.17 -6.24 10.58
N LEU A 149 -27.13 -5.19 9.77
CA LEU A 149 -25.96 -4.34 9.60
C LEU A 149 -25.46 -3.75 10.93
N PRO A 150 -26.30 -3.27 11.88
CA PRO A 150 -25.81 -2.76 13.16
C PRO A 150 -24.97 -3.77 13.95
N GLN A 151 -25.39 -5.02 13.99
CA GLN A 151 -24.69 -6.10 14.68
C GLN A 151 -23.37 -6.40 13.95
N THR A 152 -23.40 -6.45 12.63
CA THR A 152 -22.20 -6.62 11.79
C THR A 152 -21.20 -5.49 11.98
N LEU A 153 -21.64 -4.22 12.03
CA LEU A 153 -20.78 -3.07 12.28
C LEU A 153 -20.16 -3.13 13.68
N SER A 154 -20.91 -3.57 14.69
CA SER A 154 -20.36 -3.76 16.04
C SER A 154 -19.24 -4.79 16.07
N GLN A 155 -19.42 -5.93 15.39
CA GLN A 155 -18.37 -6.95 15.24
C GLN A 155 -17.17 -6.39 14.48
N LEU A 156 -17.40 -5.82 13.31
CA LEU A 156 -16.38 -5.27 12.42
C LEU A 156 -15.52 -4.23 13.12
N LEU A 157 -16.11 -3.25 13.82
CA LEU A 157 -15.36 -2.24 14.57
C LEU A 157 -14.57 -2.85 15.74
N GLY A 158 -15.07 -3.94 16.34
CA GLY A 158 -14.37 -4.67 17.39
C GLY A 158 -13.12 -5.40 16.90
N ASP A 159 -13.12 -5.87 15.65
CA ASP A 159 -12.02 -6.65 15.08
C ASP A 159 -10.73 -5.84 14.83
N TYR A 160 -10.82 -4.50 14.75
CA TYR A 160 -9.66 -3.62 14.49
C TYR A 160 -8.81 -3.27 15.73
N SER A 161 -9.17 -3.79 16.91
CA SER A 161 -8.33 -3.81 18.13
C SER A 161 -7.62 -2.48 18.47
N PHE A 162 -8.27 -1.34 18.28
CA PHE A 162 -7.74 -0.05 18.76
C PHE A 162 -7.64 -0.05 20.28
N THR A 163 -6.58 0.56 20.82
CA THR A 163 -6.40 0.70 22.28
C THR A 163 -7.30 1.81 22.85
N LEU A 164 -7.63 2.81 22.03
CA LEU A 164 -8.58 3.87 22.39
C LEU A 164 -10.02 3.34 22.38
N PRO A 165 -10.84 3.68 23.38
CA PRO A 165 -12.27 3.39 23.35
C PRO A 165 -12.98 4.22 22.28
N PHE A 166 -14.13 3.75 21.82
CA PHE A 166 -15.04 4.57 21.04
C PHE A 166 -15.73 5.61 21.94
N GLU A 167 -15.90 6.84 21.45
CA GLU A 167 -16.63 7.91 22.16
C GLU A 167 -18.08 7.50 22.41
N ASP A 168 -18.78 7.12 21.34
CA ASP A 168 -20.10 6.52 21.38
C ASP A 168 -20.24 5.56 20.20
N LYS A 169 -19.86 4.30 20.42
CA LYS A 169 -19.87 3.27 19.37
C LYS A 169 -21.28 3.06 18.81
N GLN A 170 -22.31 3.13 19.66
CA GLN A 170 -23.67 2.82 19.24
C GLN A 170 -24.25 3.93 18.38
N ARG A 171 -23.99 5.19 18.73
CA ARG A 171 -24.32 6.35 17.88
C ARG A 171 -23.72 6.20 16.50
N ASP A 172 -22.40 5.99 16.44
CA ASP A 172 -21.67 5.90 15.17
C ASP A 172 -22.21 4.76 14.28
N ILE A 173 -22.50 3.59 14.86
CA ILE A 173 -23.13 2.46 14.15
C ILE A 173 -24.50 2.85 13.59
N MET A 174 -25.33 3.54 14.38
CA MET A 174 -26.65 3.97 13.96
C MET A 174 -26.62 5.03 12.86
N ASP A 175 -25.64 5.93 12.91
CA ASP A 175 -25.47 6.95 11.87
C ASP A 175 -24.98 6.32 10.55
N ILE A 176 -24.05 5.36 10.60
CA ILE A 176 -23.63 4.58 9.42
C ILE A 176 -24.82 3.81 8.83
N HIS A 177 -25.57 3.09 9.67
CA HIS A 177 -26.72 2.31 9.22
C HIS A 177 -27.80 3.21 8.60
N ARG A 178 -28.12 4.33 9.24
CA ARG A 178 -29.09 5.30 8.72
C ARG A 178 -28.63 5.85 7.37
N HIS A 179 -27.39 6.29 7.26
CA HIS A 179 -26.88 6.87 6.01
C HIS A 179 -26.86 5.85 4.86
N LEU A 180 -26.43 4.60 5.12
CA LEU A 180 -26.45 3.55 4.11
C LEU A 180 -27.88 3.16 3.71
N ALA A 181 -28.83 3.13 4.65
CA ALA A 181 -30.23 2.85 4.33
C ALA A 181 -30.90 3.97 3.53
N GLU A 182 -30.61 5.23 3.85
CA GLU A 182 -31.24 6.40 3.21
C GLU A 182 -30.62 6.77 1.87
N SER A 183 -29.29 6.65 1.74
CA SER A 183 -28.53 7.17 0.59
C SER A 183 -27.68 6.10 -0.12
N GLY A 184 -27.61 4.89 0.43
CA GLY A 184 -26.86 3.80 -0.18
C GLY A 184 -27.53 3.24 -1.44
N PRO A 185 -26.83 2.32 -2.14
CA PRO A 185 -27.36 1.67 -3.34
C PRO A 185 -28.68 0.94 -3.06
N ALA A 186 -29.70 1.17 -3.91
CA ALA A 186 -31.03 0.61 -3.73
C ALA A 186 -31.06 -0.92 -3.60
N ILE A 187 -30.14 -1.61 -4.30
CA ILE A 187 -30.00 -3.08 -4.27
C ILE A 187 -29.74 -3.63 -2.86
N LEU A 188 -29.17 -2.84 -1.94
CA LEU A 188 -28.91 -3.27 -0.56
C LEU A 188 -30.21 -3.46 0.25
N HIS A 189 -31.31 -2.84 -0.17
CA HIS A 189 -32.63 -3.04 0.46
C HIS A 189 -33.27 -4.38 0.09
N GLU A 190 -32.87 -4.96 -1.03
CA GLU A 190 -33.51 -6.14 -1.61
C GLU A 190 -32.66 -7.41 -1.42
N GLU A 191 -31.34 -7.26 -1.29
CA GLU A 191 -30.40 -8.37 -1.35
C GLU A 191 -29.38 -8.34 -0.21
N PRO A 192 -29.05 -9.52 0.37
CA PRO A 192 -27.93 -9.61 1.31
C PRO A 192 -26.61 -9.34 0.57
N PHE A 193 -25.64 -8.79 1.31
CA PHE A 193 -24.37 -8.34 0.76
C PHE A 193 -23.20 -8.74 1.66
N ALA A 194 -22.00 -8.63 1.12
CA ALA A 194 -20.76 -8.84 1.86
C ALA A 194 -19.97 -7.53 1.98
N ILE A 195 -19.52 -7.21 3.18
CA ILE A 195 -18.53 -6.16 3.43
C ILE A 195 -17.16 -6.83 3.44
N GLU A 196 -16.31 -6.47 2.48
CA GLU A 196 -14.93 -6.93 2.35
C GLU A 196 -13.99 -5.79 2.74
N LEU A 197 -13.35 -5.86 3.91
CA LEU A 197 -12.40 -4.84 4.38
C LEU A 197 -10.97 -5.35 4.38
N LEU A 198 -10.02 -4.47 4.07
CA LEU A 198 -8.60 -4.73 4.30
C LEU A 198 -8.33 -4.87 5.80
N ARG A 199 -7.55 -5.89 6.18
CA ARG A 199 -7.11 -6.12 7.56
C ARG A 199 -6.30 -4.95 8.11
N GLU A 200 -5.52 -4.32 7.25
CA GLU A 200 -4.63 -3.22 7.58
C GLU A 200 -5.36 -1.88 7.51
N VAL A 201 -5.11 -1.03 8.49
CA VAL A 201 -5.69 0.31 8.60
C VAL A 201 -4.81 1.30 7.85
N PHE A 202 -5.46 2.20 7.10
CA PHE A 202 -4.78 3.25 6.35
C PHE A 202 -4.71 4.50 7.22
N TYR A 203 -3.53 5.04 7.48
CA TYR A 203 -3.37 6.24 8.30
C TYR A 203 -2.98 7.44 7.46
N ARG A 204 -3.62 8.59 7.69
CA ARG A 204 -3.24 9.85 7.05
C ARG A 204 -3.58 11.03 7.95
N ASN A 205 -2.59 11.88 8.19
CA ASN A 205 -2.71 13.04 9.07
C ASN A 205 -3.27 12.64 10.44
N LYS A 206 -4.53 13.01 10.72
CA LYS A 206 -5.22 12.73 11.99
C LYS A 206 -6.30 11.65 11.87
N GLY A 207 -6.39 10.99 10.72
CA GLY A 207 -7.40 9.97 10.44
C GLY A 207 -6.81 8.58 10.28
N ALA A 208 -7.54 7.59 10.78
CA ALA A 208 -7.37 6.18 10.50
C ALA A 208 -8.54 5.74 9.60
N TYR A 209 -8.31 4.95 8.57
CA TYR A 209 -9.31 4.62 7.55
C TYR A 209 -9.42 3.11 7.44
N LEU A 210 -10.61 2.58 7.71
CA LEU A 210 -10.95 1.21 7.36
C LEU A 210 -11.39 1.24 5.91
N VAL A 211 -10.67 0.52 5.05
CA VAL A 211 -10.86 0.59 3.60
C VAL A 211 -11.37 -0.75 3.10
N GLY A 212 -12.47 -0.72 2.37
CA GLY A 212 -13.02 -1.90 1.73
C GLY A 212 -14.09 -1.60 0.72
N LEU A 213 -14.91 -2.62 0.48
CA LEU A 213 -16.02 -2.56 -0.47
C LEU A 213 -17.22 -3.38 0.03
N ILE A 214 -18.40 -3.01 -0.44
CA ILE A 214 -19.61 -3.83 -0.40
C ILE A 214 -19.71 -4.59 -1.71
N ARG A 215 -19.94 -5.90 -1.65
CA ARG A 215 -20.22 -6.78 -2.79
C ARG A 215 -21.64 -7.32 -2.71
N VAL A 216 -22.42 -7.08 -3.76
CA VAL A 216 -23.84 -7.49 -3.85
C VAL A 216 -24.17 -7.84 -5.30
N LYS A 217 -24.65 -9.07 -5.56
CA LYS A 217 -24.99 -9.58 -6.91
C LYS A 217 -23.97 -9.31 -8.04
N GLY A 218 -22.69 -9.23 -7.70
CA GLY A 218 -21.61 -8.95 -8.66
C GLY A 218 -21.30 -7.45 -8.84
N GLU A 219 -22.10 -6.56 -8.26
CA GLU A 219 -21.79 -5.14 -8.12
C GLU A 219 -20.86 -4.90 -6.93
N VAL A 220 -20.08 -3.83 -7.03
CA VAL A 220 -19.07 -3.41 -6.05
C VAL A 220 -19.25 -1.93 -5.76
N TYR A 221 -19.35 -1.60 -4.48
CA TYR A 221 -19.41 -0.24 -3.99
C TYR A 221 -18.28 -0.01 -2.99
N PRO A 222 -17.60 1.15 -2.99
CA PRO A 222 -16.71 1.50 -1.89
C PRO A 222 -17.37 1.32 -0.52
N PHE A 223 -16.56 1.03 0.48
CA PHE A 223 -16.98 1.06 1.87
C PHE A 223 -15.80 1.50 2.71
N ILE A 224 -15.72 2.80 2.96
CA ILE A 224 -14.61 3.42 3.68
C ILE A 224 -15.15 4.09 4.94
N LEU A 225 -14.55 3.77 6.08
CA LEU A 225 -14.88 4.36 7.38
C LEU A 225 -13.67 5.17 7.87
N PRO A 226 -13.70 6.51 7.80
CA PRO A 226 -12.73 7.37 8.47
C PRO A 226 -13.02 7.41 9.98
N LEU A 227 -12.01 7.08 10.78
CA LEU A 227 -11.99 7.22 12.22
C LEU A 227 -11.11 8.40 12.59
N LEU A 228 -11.64 9.25 13.46
CA LEU A 228 -10.95 10.41 14.01
C LEU A 228 -10.74 10.21 15.51
N SER A 229 -9.69 10.85 16.03
CA SER A 229 -9.34 10.79 17.45
C SER A 229 -9.63 12.13 18.13
N THR A 230 -10.24 12.06 19.30
CA THR A 230 -10.42 13.19 20.24
C THR A 230 -9.22 13.34 21.18
N GLY A 231 -8.25 12.42 21.12
CA GLY A 231 -7.14 12.30 22.06
C GLY A 231 -7.39 11.33 23.22
N GLN A 232 -8.64 10.99 23.52
CA GLN A 232 -9.01 10.03 24.56
C GLN A 232 -9.90 8.90 24.03
N SER A 233 -10.59 9.17 22.93
CA SER A 233 -11.49 8.24 22.27
C SER A 233 -11.39 8.40 20.75
N ILE A 234 -11.98 7.44 20.05
CA ILE A 234 -12.16 7.48 18.60
C ILE A 234 -13.65 7.48 18.26
N TYR A 235 -13.99 8.02 17.09
CA TYR A 235 -15.34 7.92 16.54
C TYR A 235 -15.25 7.72 15.03
N VAL A 236 -16.29 7.12 14.44
CA VAL A 236 -16.42 7.03 12.99
C VAL A 236 -17.08 8.30 12.49
N ASP A 237 -16.37 9.05 11.65
CA ASP A 237 -16.81 10.37 11.17
C ASP A 237 -17.94 10.25 10.13
N THR A 238 -17.84 9.24 9.25
CA THR A 238 -18.83 8.97 8.21
C THR A 238 -18.61 7.58 7.58
N VAL A 239 -19.48 7.18 6.67
CA VAL A 239 -19.26 6.07 5.73
C VAL A 239 -19.27 6.62 4.30
N ILE A 240 -18.32 6.16 3.49
CA ILE A 240 -18.20 6.56 2.08
C ILE A 240 -18.43 5.33 1.21
N PHE A 241 -19.45 5.39 0.37
CA PHE A 241 -19.81 4.33 -0.58
C PHE A 241 -19.95 4.81 -2.02
N GLU A 242 -19.70 6.10 -2.26
CA GLU A 242 -19.69 6.73 -3.57
C GLU A 242 -18.29 6.65 -4.21
N PRO A 243 -18.16 6.12 -5.45
CA PRO A 243 -16.87 6.03 -6.15
C PRO A 243 -16.14 7.36 -6.31
N GLU A 244 -16.88 8.47 -6.48
CA GLU A 244 -16.33 9.81 -6.63
C GLU A 244 -15.66 10.28 -5.33
N LEU A 245 -16.34 10.09 -4.19
CA LEU A 245 -15.80 10.44 -2.88
C LEU A 245 -14.63 9.53 -2.49
N ALA A 246 -14.71 8.23 -2.79
CA ALA A 246 -13.59 7.31 -2.62
C ALA A 246 -12.36 7.77 -3.43
N SER A 247 -12.54 8.16 -4.69
CA SER A 247 -11.45 8.70 -5.51
C SER A 247 -10.84 9.97 -4.91
N ILE A 248 -11.65 10.86 -4.31
CA ILE A 248 -11.15 12.03 -3.58
C ILE A 248 -10.38 11.62 -2.32
N VAL A 249 -10.81 10.57 -1.61
CA VAL A 249 -10.09 10.02 -0.45
C VAL A 249 -8.68 9.59 -0.84
N PHE A 250 -8.48 8.95 -1.99
CA PHE A 250 -7.16 8.51 -2.46
C PHE A 250 -6.49 9.46 -3.46
N GLY A 251 -7.06 10.65 -3.70
CA GLY A 251 -6.56 11.56 -4.73
C GLY A 251 -5.13 12.06 -4.48
N PHE A 252 -4.39 12.25 -5.58
CA PHE A 252 -2.97 12.65 -5.62
C PHE A 252 -2.64 13.98 -4.92
N ALA A 253 -3.62 14.87 -4.74
CA ALA A 253 -3.44 16.16 -4.10
C ALA A 253 -3.28 16.07 -2.57
N ARG A 254 -3.36 14.87 -2.00
CA ARG A 254 -3.30 14.62 -0.55
C ARG A 254 -2.00 13.92 -0.19
N ALA A 255 -1.65 13.96 1.10
CA ALA A 255 -0.54 13.17 1.62
C ALA A 255 -0.79 11.67 1.42
N TYR A 256 0.27 10.90 1.15
CA TYR A 256 0.20 9.45 1.00
C TYR A 256 -0.29 8.77 2.27
N PHE A 257 -1.04 7.68 2.08
CA PHE A 257 -1.44 6.84 3.20
C PHE A 257 -0.24 6.07 3.76
N MET A 258 -0.19 5.94 5.08
CA MET A 258 0.66 4.98 5.76
C MET A 258 -0.15 3.72 6.03
N VAL A 259 0.22 2.63 5.36
CA VAL A 259 -0.36 1.31 5.55
C VAL A 259 0.78 0.29 5.59
N TYR A 260 0.65 -0.71 6.45
CA TYR A 260 1.59 -1.82 6.48
C TYR A 260 1.24 -2.78 5.33
N ALA A 261 2.05 -2.78 4.27
CA ALA A 261 1.76 -3.55 3.05
C ALA A 261 3.00 -4.35 2.62
N PRO A 262 3.20 -5.58 3.13
CA PRO A 262 4.34 -6.42 2.73
C PRO A 262 4.38 -6.67 1.22
N VAL A 263 3.21 -6.83 0.59
CA VAL A 263 3.06 -7.02 -0.86
C VAL A 263 2.13 -5.94 -1.43
N PRO A 264 2.64 -4.74 -1.81
CA PRO A 264 1.83 -3.61 -2.26
C PRO A 264 0.95 -3.92 -3.46
N ALA A 265 1.42 -4.76 -4.38
CA ALA A 265 0.69 -5.12 -5.59
C ALA A 265 -0.70 -5.71 -5.28
N LEU A 266 -0.84 -6.44 -4.16
CA LEU A 266 -2.13 -6.98 -3.73
C LEU A 266 -3.09 -5.88 -3.24
N PHE A 267 -2.56 -4.87 -2.53
CA PHE A 267 -3.34 -3.70 -2.11
C PHE A 267 -3.78 -2.88 -3.31
N VAL A 268 -2.88 -2.66 -4.28
CA VAL A 268 -3.21 -1.96 -5.54
C VAL A 268 -4.28 -2.72 -6.33
N ALA A 269 -4.17 -4.05 -6.43
CA ALA A 269 -5.18 -4.88 -7.09
C ALA A 269 -6.55 -4.80 -6.39
N PHE A 270 -6.57 -4.73 -5.06
CA PHE A 270 -7.80 -4.50 -4.29
C PHE A 270 -8.38 -3.10 -4.53
N LEU A 271 -7.57 -2.04 -4.38
CA LEU A 271 -8.01 -0.65 -4.51
C LEU A 271 -8.53 -0.32 -5.92
N ARG A 272 -8.02 -0.98 -6.97
CA ARG A 272 -8.55 -0.87 -8.33
C ARG A 272 -10.02 -1.30 -8.46
N GLN A 273 -10.51 -2.16 -7.58
CA GLN A 273 -11.94 -2.51 -7.54
C GLN A 273 -12.80 -1.37 -6.98
N ILE A 274 -12.24 -0.57 -6.07
CA ILE A 274 -12.91 0.57 -5.42
C ILE A 274 -12.84 1.81 -6.32
N MET A 275 -11.75 1.97 -7.07
CA MET A 275 -11.46 3.14 -7.90
C MET A 275 -11.09 2.74 -9.34
N PRO A 276 -12.05 2.20 -10.12
CA PRO A 276 -11.76 1.67 -11.46
C PRO A 276 -11.32 2.76 -12.46
N ARG A 277 -11.56 4.03 -12.16
CA ARG A 277 -11.19 5.19 -13.00
C ARG A 277 -9.90 5.88 -12.57
N ALA A 278 -9.32 5.52 -11.42
CA ALA A 278 -8.05 6.09 -10.97
C ALA A 278 -6.90 5.57 -11.84
N TYR A 279 -5.95 6.44 -12.19
CA TYR A 279 -4.77 6.01 -12.94
C TYR A 279 -3.88 5.13 -12.05
N SER A 280 -3.19 4.14 -12.64
CA SER A 280 -2.35 3.18 -11.86
C SER A 280 -1.38 3.86 -10.90
N GLY A 281 -0.78 4.99 -11.31
CA GLY A 281 0.15 5.75 -10.48
C GLY A 281 -0.48 6.52 -9.31
N GLU A 282 -1.81 6.72 -9.30
CA GLU A 282 -2.53 7.30 -8.16
C GLU A 282 -2.78 6.26 -7.06
N VAL A 283 -2.91 4.99 -7.44
CA VAL A 283 -3.18 3.88 -6.50
C VAL A 283 -1.91 3.38 -5.81
N GLU A 284 -0.75 3.54 -6.46
CA GLU A 284 0.57 3.13 -5.97
C GLU A 284 1.22 4.14 -5.01
N GLN A 285 0.63 5.33 -4.88
CA GLN A 285 1.08 6.47 -4.09
C GLN A 285 0.58 6.43 -2.64
#